data_AF-A0A2S5MI48-F1
#
_entry.id   AF-A0A2S5MI48-F1
#
_cell.length_a   1.000
_cell.length_b   1.000
_cell.length_c   1.000
_cell.angle_alpha   90.00
_cell.angle_beta   90.00
_cell.angle_gamma   90.00
#
_symmetry.space_group_name_H-M   'P 1'
#
loop_
_entity.id
_entity.type
_entity.pdbx_description
1 polymer ?
#
loop_
_entity_poly.entity_id
_entity_poly.type
_entity_poly.pdbx_seq_one_letter_code
_entity_poly.pdbx_strand_id
1 'polypeptide(L)'
;LNPPNWVFGPAWTTLYVLMAYAFYRILRLEPATPGRRAAIIVFFAQLVLNAAWSFAFFHARSPQLGLLVILPMAALLVATIVLFWRLDRVAGYSLAPTAFWVAFATYLNAGIFVLNS
;
A
#
# COMPACT_ATOMS: atom_id res chain seq x y z
N LEU A 1 8.39 16.19 -16.67
CA LEU A 1 7.04 16.24 -16.06
C LEU A 1 7.10 15.54 -14.71
N ASN A 2 7.71 16.17 -13.70
CA ASN A 2 7.66 15.66 -12.33
C ASN A 2 6.38 16.20 -11.69
N PRO A 3 5.41 15.34 -11.33
CA PRO A 3 4.25 15.82 -10.60
C PRO A 3 4.74 16.48 -9.29
N PRO A 4 4.20 17.65 -8.91
CA PRO A 4 4.66 18.38 -7.73
C PRO A 4 4.58 17.49 -6.49
N ASN A 5 5.66 17.48 -5.69
CA ASN A 5 5.79 16.64 -4.48
C ASN A 5 4.61 16.80 -3.49
N TRP A 6 3.88 17.92 -3.57
CA TRP A 6 2.71 18.18 -2.74
C TRP A 6 1.56 17.20 -2.97
N VAL A 7 1.42 16.61 -4.17
CA VAL A 7 0.30 15.69 -4.48
C VAL A 7 0.44 14.35 -3.73
N PHE A 8 1.66 13.96 -3.37
CA PHE A 8 1.91 12.72 -2.64
C PHE A 8 1.30 12.75 -1.23
N GLY A 9 1.31 13.90 -0.55
CA GLY A 9 0.77 14.02 0.82
C GLY A 9 -0.72 13.69 0.90
N PRO A 10 -1.60 14.46 0.22
CA PRO A 10 -3.05 14.23 0.22
C PRO A 10 -3.45 12.86 -0.32
N ALA A 11 -2.71 12.34 -1.30
CA ALA A 11 -2.95 11.00 -1.82
C ALA A 11 -2.73 9.94 -0.74
N TRP A 12 -1.58 9.96 -0.06
CA TRP A 12 -1.31 9.03 1.05
C TRP A 12 -2.33 9.14 2.18
N THR A 13 -2.73 10.36 2.56
CA THR A 13 -3.78 10.56 3.56
C THR A 13 -5.09 9.89 3.15
N THR A 14 -5.53 10.11 1.90
CA THR A 14 -6.76 9.50 1.38
C THR A 14 -6.69 7.98 1.39
N LEU A 15 -5.54 7.42 0.99
CA LEU A 15 -5.30 5.98 1.02
C LEU A 15 -5.33 5.41 2.44
N TYR A 16 -4.73 6.09 3.41
CA TYR A 16 -4.77 5.64 4.81
C TYR A 16 -6.19 5.66 5.37
N VAL A 17 -7.02 6.65 5.01
CA VAL A 17 -8.44 6.68 5.39
C VAL A 17 -9.18 5.49 4.79
N LEU A 18 -8.95 5.18 3.50
CA LEU A 18 -9.55 4.01 2.84
C LEU A 18 -9.09 2.68 3.47
N MET A 19 -7.81 2.57 3.82
CA MET A 19 -7.25 1.41 4.51
C MET A 19 -7.87 1.23 5.90
N ALA A 20 -8.01 2.31 6.67
CA ALA A 20 -8.65 2.30 7.98
C ALA A 20 -10.13 1.89 7.88
N TYR A 21 -10.84 2.38 6.86
CA TYR A 21 -12.22 1.97 6.58
C TYR A 21 -12.32 0.49 6.22
N ALA A 22 -11.44 0.00 5.33
CA ALA A 22 -11.39 -1.41 4.96
C ALA A 22 -11.08 -2.30 6.18
N PHE A 23 -10.13 -1.89 7.03
CA PHE A 23 -9.79 -2.61 8.25
C PHE A 23 -10.95 -2.64 9.25
N TYR A 24 -11.66 -1.52 9.41
CA TYR A 24 -12.87 -1.43 10.24
C TYR A 24 -13.95 -2.43 9.78
N ARG A 25 -14.14 -2.60 8.47
CA ARG A 25 -15.06 -3.60 7.91
C ARG A 25 -14.64 -5.02 8.29
N ILE A 26 -13.36 -5.36 8.18
CA ILE A 26 -12.83 -6.67 8.58
C ILE A 26 -12.95 -6.91 10.09
N LEU A 27 -12.81 -5.86 10.92
CA LEU A 27 -13.00 -5.96 12.36
C LEU A 27 -14.46 -6.22 12.77
N ARG A 28 -15.42 -5.76 11.97
CA ARG A 28 -16.86 -6.01 12.16
C ARG A 28 -17.29 -7.43 11.82
N LEU A 29 -16.46 -8.21 11.11
CA LEU A 29 -16.73 -9.62 10.85
C LEU A 29 -16.62 -10.45 12.13
N GLU A 30 -17.30 -11.59 12.16
CA GLU A 30 -17.26 -12.50 13.30
C GLU A 30 -15.81 -12.95 13.60
N PRO A 31 -15.39 -13.08 14.87
CA PRO A 31 -14.07 -13.60 15.24
C PRO A 31 -13.77 -14.98 14.69
N ALA A 32 -14.81 -15.80 14.49
CA ALA A 32 -14.70 -17.16 13.96
C ALA A 32 -14.54 -17.21 12.44
N THR A 33 -14.64 -16.08 11.71
CA THR A 33 -14.53 -16.09 10.25
C THR A 33 -13.15 -16.61 9.80
N PRO A 34 -13.10 -17.72 9.03
CA PRO A 34 -11.85 -18.28 8.55
C PRO A 34 -11.07 -17.26 7.71
N GLY A 35 -9.78 -17.09 8.01
CA GLY A 35 -8.91 -16.16 7.27
C GLY A 35 -8.91 -14.71 7.80
N ARG A 36 -9.82 -14.32 8.70
CA ARG A 36 -9.82 -12.98 9.32
C ARG A 36 -8.49 -12.65 10.00
N ARG A 37 -7.97 -13.58 10.81
CA ARG A 37 -6.71 -13.39 11.55
C ARG A 37 -5.52 -13.21 10.61
N ALA A 38 -5.46 -14.00 9.54
CA ALA A 38 -4.42 -13.88 8.52
C ALA A 38 -4.51 -12.52 7.80
N ALA A 39 -5.71 -12.08 7.42
CA ALA A 39 -5.93 -10.78 6.80
C ALA A 39 -5.44 -9.62 7.67
N ILE A 40 -5.73 -9.66 8.98
CA ILE A 40 -5.27 -8.65 9.94
C ILE A 40 -3.74 -8.64 10.06
N ILE A 41 -3.09 -9.82 10.16
CA ILE A 41 -1.63 -9.91 10.26
C ILE A 41 -0.97 -9.36 9.00
N VAL A 42 -1.45 -9.74 7.83
CA VAL A 42 -0.92 -9.28 6.53
C VAL A 42 -1.14 -7.78 6.36
N PHE A 43 -2.29 -7.24 6.79
CA PHE A 43 -2.55 -5.80 6.81
C PHE A 43 -1.53 -5.03 7.66
N PHE A 44 -1.26 -5.50 8.89
CA PHE A 44 -0.24 -4.85 9.74
C PHE A 44 1.17 -4.97 9.17
N ALA A 45 1.54 -6.13 8.61
CA ALA A 45 2.83 -6.29 7.94
C ALA A 45 2.98 -5.32 6.77
N GLN A 46 1.93 -5.17 5.96
CA GLN A 46 1.89 -4.21 4.86
C GLN A 46 1.97 -2.75 5.34
N LEU A 47 1.33 -2.41 6.45
CA LEU A 47 1.39 -1.08 7.06
C LEU A 47 2.81 -0.74 7.56
N VAL A 48 3.48 -1.68 8.23
CA VAL A 48 4.87 -1.51 8.69
C VAL A 48 5.81 -1.31 7.51
N LEU A 49 5.68 -2.12 6.45
CA LEU A 49 6.47 -1.93 5.24
C LEU A 49 6.18 -0.58 4.57
N ASN A 50 4.92 -0.13 4.58
CA ASN A 50 4.53 1.15 4.02
C ASN A 50 5.16 2.34 4.77
N ALA A 51 5.21 2.27 6.10
CA ALA A 51 5.92 3.23 6.92
C ALA A 51 7.44 3.20 6.67
N ALA A 52 8.03 2.00 6.58
CA ALA A 52 9.45 1.82 6.27
C ALA A 52 9.80 2.37 4.88
N TRP A 53 8.94 2.16 3.88
CA TRP A 53 9.10 2.73 2.54
C TRP A 53 9.05 4.26 2.57
N SER A 54 8.05 4.84 3.25
CA SER A 54 7.94 6.30 3.38
C SER A 54 9.19 6.88 4.06
N PHE A 55 9.69 6.22 5.11
CA PHE A 55 10.93 6.60 5.77
C PHE A 55 12.14 6.48 4.83
N ALA A 56 12.29 5.37 4.09
CA ALA A 56 13.38 5.18 3.14
C ALA A 56 13.35 6.21 2.01
N PHE A 57 12.17 6.52 1.47
CA PHE A 57 12.02 7.46 0.36
C PHE A 57 12.28 8.92 0.79
N PHE A 58 11.74 9.35 1.93
CA PHE A 58 11.92 10.71 2.44
C PHE A 58 13.28 10.93 3.14
N HIS A 59 13.82 9.92 3.84
CA HIS A 59 15.06 10.04 4.60
C HIS A 59 16.30 9.72 3.76
N ALA A 60 16.29 8.64 2.98
CA ALA A 60 17.50 8.20 2.27
C ALA A 60 17.72 8.91 0.92
N ARG A 61 16.72 9.63 0.38
CA ARG A 61 16.74 10.31 -0.94
C ARG A 61 17.38 9.48 -2.07
N SER A 62 17.37 8.16 -1.95
CA SER A 62 18.02 7.24 -2.88
C SER A 62 16.94 6.49 -3.67
N PRO A 63 16.77 6.80 -4.97
CA PRO A 63 15.81 6.12 -5.84
C PRO A 63 16.03 4.59 -5.91
N GLN A 64 17.28 4.14 -5.70
CA GLN A 64 17.66 2.74 -5.75
C GLN A 64 17.09 1.92 -4.59
N LEU A 65 17.08 2.48 -3.37
CA LEU A 65 16.45 1.84 -2.21
C LEU A 65 14.91 1.88 -2.30
N GLY A 66 14.37 2.92 -2.94
CA GLY A 66 12.93 3.04 -3.20
C GLY A 66 12.38 1.86 -4.00
N LEU A 67 13.08 1.41 -5.05
CA LEU A 67 12.71 0.25 -5.87
C LEU A 67 12.76 -1.08 -5.11
N LEU A 68 13.80 -1.27 -4.28
CA LEU A 68 14.01 -2.52 -3.54
C LEU A 68 12.93 -2.72 -2.46
N VAL A 69 12.37 -1.63 -1.93
CA VAL A 69 11.31 -1.66 -0.91
C VAL A 69 9.90 -1.64 -1.54
N ILE A 70 9.72 -1.05 -2.74
CA ILE A 70 8.39 -0.98 -3.36
C ILE A 70 7.88 -2.34 -3.84
N LEU A 71 8.77 -3.25 -4.26
CA LEU A 71 8.41 -4.61 -4.68
C LEU A 71 7.77 -5.45 -3.55
N PRO A 72 8.42 -5.63 -2.38
CA PRO A 72 7.81 -6.38 -1.29
C PRO A 72 6.57 -5.66 -0.72
N MET A 73 6.54 -4.33 -0.74
CA MET A 73 5.35 -3.57 -0.35
C MET A 73 4.17 -3.81 -1.31
N ALA A 74 4.42 -3.82 -2.62
CA ALA A 74 3.40 -4.10 -3.63
C ALA A 74 2.87 -5.54 -3.51
N ALA A 75 3.76 -6.52 -3.30
CA ALA A 75 3.36 -7.91 -3.07
C ALA A 75 2.47 -8.06 -1.83
N LEU A 76 2.84 -7.41 -0.72
CA LEU A 76 2.05 -7.39 0.51
C LEU A 76 0.71 -6.68 0.33
N LEU A 77 0.67 -5.56 -0.41
CA LEU A 77 -0.58 -4.86 -0.73
C LEU A 77 -1.54 -5.75 -1.52
N VAL A 78 -1.06 -6.44 -2.56
CA VAL A 78 -1.86 -7.37 -3.35
C VAL A 78 -2.37 -8.52 -2.48
N ALA A 79 -1.52 -9.06 -1.60
CA ALA A 79 -1.94 -10.09 -0.66
C ALA A 79 -3.05 -9.59 0.29
N THR A 80 -2.93 -8.38 0.83
CA THR A 80 -3.98 -7.75 1.66
C THR A 80 -5.28 -7.59 0.88
N ILE A 81 -5.22 -7.12 -0.37
CA ILE A 81 -6.40 -6.95 -1.23
C ILE A 81 -7.10 -8.28 -1.47
N VAL A 82 -6.36 -9.33 -1.83
CA VAL A 82 -6.94 -10.66 -2.09
C VAL A 82 -7.59 -11.23 -0.83
N LEU A 83 -6.94 -11.08 0.34
CA LEU A 83 -7.49 -11.53 1.62
C LEU A 83 -8.74 -10.74 2.01
N PHE A 84 -8.71 -9.42 1.84
CA PHE A 84 -9.85 -8.56 2.17
C PHE A 84 -11.00 -8.81 1.21
N TRP A 85 -10.75 -8.98 -0.09
CA TRP A 85 -11.79 -9.30 -1.08
C TRP A 85 -12.48 -10.62 -0.75
N ARG A 86 -11.72 -11.64 -0.33
CA ARG A 86 -12.27 -12.94 0.07
C ARG A 86 -13.19 -12.85 1.30
N LEU A 87 -12.96 -11.88 2.19
CA LEU A 87 -13.73 -11.68 3.41
C LEU A 87 -14.90 -10.69 3.22
N ASP A 88 -14.64 -9.54 2.60
CA ASP A 88 -15.59 -8.47 2.33
C ASP A 88 -15.21 -7.77 1.00
N ARG A 89 -16.07 -7.92 -0.01
CA ARG A 89 -15.83 -7.33 -1.34
C ARG A 89 -15.73 -5.80 -1.30
N VAL A 90 -16.43 -5.13 -0.40
CA VAL A 90 -16.40 -3.66 -0.25
C VAL A 90 -15.05 -3.22 0.33
N ALA A 91 -14.51 -3.98 1.30
CA ALA A 91 -13.18 -3.76 1.84
C ALA A 91 -12.09 -3.97 0.76
N GLY A 92 -12.25 -4.99 -0.09
CA GLY A 92 -11.38 -5.20 -1.25
C GLY A 92 -11.42 -4.04 -2.26
N TYR A 93 -12.61 -3.56 -2.63
CA TYR A 93 -12.76 -2.40 -3.52
C TYR A 93 -12.16 -1.11 -2.95
N SER A 94 -12.26 -0.91 -1.64
CA SER A 94 -11.69 0.26 -0.95
C SER A 94 -10.16 0.32 -1.06
N LEU A 95 -9.51 -0.82 -1.29
CA LEU A 95 -8.06 -0.93 -1.47
C LEU A 95 -7.62 -0.89 -2.94
N ALA A 96 -8.55 -0.94 -3.90
CA ALA A 96 -8.22 -0.83 -5.33
C ALA A 96 -7.56 0.52 -5.69
N PRO A 97 -8.01 1.69 -5.17
CA PRO A 97 -7.31 2.95 -5.34
C PRO A 97 -5.86 2.90 -4.82
N THR A 98 -5.64 2.17 -3.72
CA THR A 98 -4.31 1.98 -3.12
C THR A 98 -3.39 1.19 -4.03
N ALA A 99 -3.89 0.13 -4.69
CA ALA A 99 -3.11 -0.61 -5.68
C ALA A 99 -2.75 0.24 -6.90
N PHE A 100 -3.69 1.03 -7.40
CA PHE A 100 -3.44 1.92 -8.53
C PHE A 100 -2.37 2.96 -8.19
N TRP A 101 -2.44 3.54 -6.99
CA TRP A 101 -1.44 4.50 -6.52
C TRP A 101 -0.05 3.87 -6.36
N VAL A 102 0.04 2.66 -5.80
CA VAL A 102 1.32 1.96 -5.63
C VAL A 102 1.91 1.54 -6.99
N ALA A 103 1.08 1.17 -7.95
CA ALA A 103 1.53 0.91 -9.33
C ALA A 103 2.08 2.19 -9.98
N PHE A 104 1.40 3.33 -9.80
CA PHE A 104 1.87 4.63 -10.29
C PHE A 104 3.20 5.06 -9.63
N ALA A 105 3.33 4.86 -8.31
CA ALA A 105 4.57 5.13 -7.57
C ALA A 105 5.72 4.23 -8.03
N THR A 106 5.44 2.96 -8.36
CA THR A 106 6.41 2.01 -8.94
C THR A 106 6.85 2.47 -10.33
N TYR A 107 5.91 2.90 -11.18
CA TYR A 107 6.21 3.41 -12.52
C TYR A 107 7.10 4.67 -12.47
N LEU A 108 6.78 5.62 -11.59
CA LEU A 108 7.62 6.81 -11.37
C LEU A 108 9.03 6.45 -10.89
N ASN A 109 9.15 5.52 -9.94
CA ASN A 109 10.44 5.04 -9.46
C ASN A 109 11.27 4.36 -10.57
N ALA A 110 10.62 3.51 -11.38
CA ALA A 110 11.26 2.87 -12.53
C ALA A 110 11.72 3.88 -13.58
N GLY A 111 10.90 4.91 -13.86
CA GLY A 111 11.26 6.00 -14.77
C GLY A 111 12.48 6.80 -14.29
N ILE A 112 12.56 7.11 -12.99
CA ILE A 112 13.73 7.79 -12.41
C ILE A 112 14.99 6.93 -12.49
N PHE A 113 14.87 5.61 -12.29
CA PHE A 113 16.00 4.70 -12.40
C PHE A 113 16.57 4.61 -13.83
N VAL A 114 15.69 4.52 -14.85
CA VAL A 114 16.10 4.48 -16.26
C VAL A 114 16.69 5.81 -16.74
N LEU A 115 16.25 6.94 -16.20
CA LEU A 115 16.78 8.27 -16.55
C LEU A 115 18.09 8.63 -15.81
N ASN A 116 18.42 7.91 -14.73
CA ASN A 116 19.64 8.13 -13.93
C ASN A 116 20.71 7.03 -14.17
N SER A 117 20.53 6.23 -15.21
CA SER A 117 21.51 5.28 -15.78
C SER A 117 21.97 5.75 -17.14
#